data_AF-A0A1S3IZ04-F1
#
_entry.id   AF-A0A1S3IZ04-F1
#
_cell.length_a   1.000
_cell.length_b   1.000
_cell.length_c   1.000
_cell.angle_alpha   90.00
_cell.angle_beta   90.00
_cell.angle_gamma   90.00
#
_symmetry.space_group_name_H-M   'P 1'
#
loop_
_entity.id
_entity.type
_entity.pdbx_description
1 polymer ?
#
loop_
_entity_poly.entity_id
_entity_poly.type
_entity_poly.pdbx_seq_one_letter_code
_entity_poly.pdbx_strand_id
1 'polypeptide(L)'
;MTGKSPEKTPVSLVNFFVFNSEYGPREGEEEKKILYYYPPNTELDKKIKDVGLCEAIIKFTETFSDNPCEAMHAQKTRQVFHQPEKDFWMVLTVSIPSSEKEKDGQSYMEFHEDDVQDSVFDAVLKQAYRMFKLFMGSFQHILEKGTAQNLKQRLDHFFSRYLQTLKLNQSDILDVYCGIHFLPLDKNTYLKIQCLINLLEATFLQVKYTAFLYNDQLVWSGLEQDDMRYMYKYLTTSLFPAYMEQELQGGSPYSSSTNVTGGPSTSHYGKFVTGPPSLTEPQNFGKIPRIFVNTGRPDEECHLLVYRALSATVCMLIEGSFQIPFDFFKSLDSFLGPQLSSLASDIGEQYARRPPSTAEPLFKYVYFNYMNLAQKTTIHADSNKKTAGSVSVPPDIMRLIGDINADISRSSNDDNETIARTQTGDYWVVGKKSDQREFYVVINQKNANLIEINEEVKKLCTSHFSNIFFLD
;
A
#
# COMPACT_ATOMS: atom_id res chain seq x y z
N MET A 1 -25.92 -35.00 -5.36
CA MET A 1 -25.97 -33.62 -5.87
C MET A 1 -25.20 -32.75 -4.89
N THR A 2 -23.97 -32.38 -5.24
CA THR A 2 -23.17 -31.43 -4.47
C THR A 2 -23.83 -30.06 -4.62
N GLY A 3 -24.62 -29.66 -3.63
CA GLY A 3 -25.20 -28.33 -3.58
C GLY A 3 -24.07 -27.32 -3.57
N LYS A 4 -23.88 -26.60 -4.68
CA LYS A 4 -23.09 -25.37 -4.66
C LYS A 4 -23.80 -24.45 -3.68
N SER A 5 -23.14 -24.11 -2.58
CA SER A 5 -23.56 -22.98 -1.75
C SER A 5 -23.75 -21.76 -2.67
N PRO A 6 -24.84 -20.99 -2.50
CA PRO A 6 -25.09 -19.81 -3.32
C PRO A 6 -23.87 -18.89 -3.30
N GLU A 7 -23.42 -18.48 -4.48
CA GLU A 7 -22.19 -17.70 -4.65
C GLU A 7 -22.40 -16.30 -4.08
N LYS A 8 -21.64 -15.98 -3.03
CA LYS A 8 -21.68 -14.67 -2.35
C LYS A 8 -21.15 -13.59 -3.29
N THR A 9 -21.89 -12.50 -3.46
CA THR A 9 -21.43 -11.38 -4.28
C THR A 9 -20.21 -10.70 -3.64
N PRO A 10 -19.20 -10.28 -4.41
CA PRO A 10 -18.03 -9.62 -3.84
C PRO A 10 -18.33 -8.17 -3.46
N VAL A 11 -17.51 -7.61 -2.56
CA VAL A 11 -17.46 -6.15 -2.34
C VAL A 11 -17.03 -5.47 -3.63
N SER A 12 -17.75 -4.42 -4.02
CA SER A 12 -17.50 -3.68 -5.26
C SER A 12 -17.70 -2.18 -5.07
N LEU A 13 -17.03 -1.38 -5.90
CA LEU A 13 -17.17 0.07 -5.90
C LEU A 13 -18.52 0.47 -6.51
N VAL A 14 -19.37 1.14 -5.72
CA VAL A 14 -20.66 1.68 -6.19
C VAL A 14 -20.48 3.06 -6.79
N ASN A 15 -19.88 3.97 -6.03
CA ASN A 15 -19.49 5.29 -6.50
C ASN A 15 -18.29 5.81 -5.71
N PHE A 16 -17.58 6.75 -6.33
CA PHE A 16 -16.54 7.54 -5.68
C PHE A 16 -16.61 8.96 -6.21
N PHE A 17 -16.51 9.94 -5.35
CA PHE A 17 -16.53 11.34 -5.79
C PHE A 17 -15.72 12.24 -4.86
N VAL A 18 -15.28 13.35 -5.45
CA VAL A 18 -14.57 14.42 -4.77
C VAL A 18 -15.36 15.69 -4.96
N PHE A 19 -15.64 16.40 -3.87
CA PHE A 19 -16.38 17.66 -3.92
C PHE A 19 -15.81 18.68 -2.95
N ASN A 20 -16.16 19.95 -3.16
CA ASN A 20 -15.86 21.04 -2.24
C ASN A 20 -17.14 21.84 -1.98
N SER A 21 -17.55 21.92 -0.71
CA SER A 21 -18.83 22.53 -0.31
C SER A 21 -18.87 24.05 -0.51
N GLU A 22 -17.71 24.71 -0.56
CA GLU A 22 -17.60 26.16 -0.77
C GLU A 22 -17.82 26.56 -2.24
N TYR A 23 -17.77 25.60 -3.17
CA TYR A 23 -17.98 25.88 -4.59
C TYR A 23 -19.48 25.91 -4.90
N GLY A 24 -19.90 26.81 -5.80
CA GLY A 24 -21.33 26.95 -6.14
C GLY A 24 -22.23 27.32 -4.95
N PRO A 25 -21.98 28.45 -4.25
CA PRO A 25 -22.73 28.82 -3.04
C PRO A 25 -24.16 29.32 -3.32
N ARG A 26 -24.56 29.46 -4.59
CA ARG A 26 -25.87 29.96 -5.00
C ARG A 26 -26.74 28.79 -5.45
N GLU A 27 -28.04 28.93 -5.23
CA GLU A 27 -29.06 27.99 -5.72
C GLU A 27 -28.96 27.85 -7.25
N GLY A 28 -28.95 26.61 -7.74
CA GLY A 28 -28.75 26.28 -9.16
C GLY A 28 -27.28 26.14 -9.58
N GLU A 29 -26.32 26.30 -8.66
CA GLU A 29 -24.89 26.10 -8.92
C GLU A 29 -24.31 24.84 -8.25
N GLU A 30 -25.16 23.93 -7.76
CA GLU A 30 -24.76 22.75 -6.98
C GLU A 30 -23.81 21.83 -7.76
N GLU A 31 -23.95 21.77 -9.09
CA GLU A 31 -23.03 21.05 -9.97
C GLU A 31 -21.57 21.51 -9.85
N LYS A 32 -21.33 22.77 -9.46
CA LYS A 32 -19.98 23.33 -9.34
C LYS A 32 -19.22 22.76 -8.15
N LYS A 33 -19.92 22.24 -7.14
CA LYS A 33 -19.34 21.53 -5.99
C LYS A 33 -18.60 20.26 -6.41
N ILE A 34 -19.06 19.62 -7.47
CA ILE A 34 -18.54 18.33 -7.94
C ILE A 34 -17.22 18.55 -8.69
N LEU A 35 -16.14 17.99 -8.16
CA LEU A 35 -14.81 18.05 -8.75
C LEU A 35 -14.49 16.78 -9.55
N TYR A 36 -14.94 15.63 -9.05
CA TYR A 36 -14.81 14.34 -9.72
C TYR A 36 -15.96 13.41 -9.33
N TYR A 37 -16.40 12.56 -10.25
CA TYR A 37 -17.43 11.56 -9.98
C TYR A 37 -17.23 10.29 -10.81
N TYR A 38 -17.23 9.15 -10.14
CA TYR A 38 -17.20 7.81 -10.71
C TYR A 38 -18.46 7.03 -10.28
N PRO A 39 -19.14 6.30 -11.19
CA PRO A 39 -18.87 6.19 -12.62
C PRO A 39 -19.19 7.49 -13.40
N PRO A 40 -18.44 7.82 -14.46
CA PRO A 40 -18.58 9.09 -15.18
C PRO A 40 -19.94 9.25 -15.85
N ASN A 41 -20.55 8.14 -16.29
CA ASN A 41 -21.83 8.10 -17.00
C ASN A 41 -23.06 8.30 -16.11
N THR A 42 -22.87 8.56 -14.81
CA THR A 42 -23.97 8.84 -13.88
C THR A 42 -24.64 10.17 -14.26
N GLU A 43 -25.98 10.20 -14.27
CA GLU A 43 -26.76 11.41 -14.57
C GLU A 43 -26.43 12.56 -13.60
N LEU A 44 -26.38 13.79 -14.10
CA LEU A 44 -25.99 14.96 -13.33
C LEU A 44 -26.88 15.17 -12.10
N ASP A 45 -28.20 15.05 -12.25
CA ASP A 45 -29.16 15.17 -11.15
C ASP A 45 -28.88 14.18 -10.02
N LYS A 46 -28.44 12.96 -10.37
CA LYS A 46 -28.04 11.96 -9.39
C LYS A 46 -26.75 12.35 -8.69
N LYS A 47 -25.74 12.84 -9.42
CA LYS A 47 -24.49 13.33 -8.82
C LYS A 47 -24.73 14.48 -7.84
N ILE A 48 -25.61 15.42 -8.20
CA ILE A 48 -25.99 16.55 -7.33
C ILE A 48 -26.70 16.04 -6.07
N LYS A 49 -27.65 15.10 -6.21
CA LYS A 49 -28.34 14.50 -5.06
C LYS A 49 -27.39 13.76 -4.13
N ASP A 50 -26.46 12.97 -4.68
CA ASP A 50 -25.50 12.19 -3.91
C ASP A 50 -24.56 13.12 -3.11
N VAL A 51 -24.03 14.18 -3.73
CA VAL A 51 -23.22 15.19 -3.03
C VAL A 51 -24.03 15.97 -2.00
N GLY A 52 -25.23 16.41 -2.34
CA GLY A 52 -26.11 17.15 -1.43
C GLY A 52 -26.50 16.35 -0.19
N LEU A 53 -26.75 15.03 -0.35
CA LEU A 53 -26.99 14.13 0.77
C LEU A 53 -25.77 14.02 1.70
N CYS A 54 -24.58 13.84 1.14
CA CYS A 54 -23.35 13.73 1.93
C CYS A 54 -23.04 15.02 2.67
N GLU A 55 -23.17 16.18 2.01
CA GLU A 55 -23.01 17.49 2.63
C GLU A 55 -23.99 17.70 3.79
N ALA A 56 -25.26 17.31 3.61
CA ALA A 56 -26.27 17.41 4.64
C ALA A 56 -25.96 16.50 5.85
N ILE A 57 -25.52 15.26 5.60
CA ILE A 57 -25.12 14.33 6.68
C ILE A 57 -23.95 14.89 7.47
N ILE A 58 -22.88 15.32 6.80
CA ILE A 58 -21.69 15.88 7.44
C ILE A 58 -22.07 17.05 8.34
N LYS A 59 -22.78 18.06 7.79
CA LYS A 59 -23.24 19.24 8.55
C LYS A 59 -24.18 18.89 9.70
N PHE A 60 -25.06 17.91 9.50
CA PHE A 60 -25.95 17.44 10.56
C PHE A 60 -25.16 16.80 11.70
N THR A 61 -24.21 15.94 11.39
CA THR A 61 -23.39 15.24 12.41
C THR A 61 -22.46 16.17 13.19
N GLU A 62 -21.97 17.24 12.58
CA GLU A 62 -21.18 18.30 13.24
C GLU A 62 -21.94 18.96 14.39
N THR A 63 -23.29 18.89 14.39
CA THR A 63 -24.11 19.42 15.50
C THR A 63 -24.00 18.56 16.76
N PHE A 64 -23.59 17.29 16.62
CA PHE A 64 -23.57 16.30 17.71
C PHE A 64 -22.16 15.85 18.12
N SER A 65 -21.14 16.17 17.32
CA SER A 65 -19.77 15.70 17.49
C SER A 65 -18.79 16.73 16.92
N ASP A 66 -17.66 16.93 17.62
CA ASP A 66 -16.53 17.72 17.12
C ASP A 66 -15.74 17.00 16.02
N ASN A 67 -15.87 15.67 15.95
CA ASN A 67 -15.25 14.86 14.90
C ASN A 67 -16.22 14.72 13.70
N PRO A 68 -15.71 14.82 12.46
CA PRO A 68 -16.53 14.66 11.26
C PRO A 68 -17.09 13.24 11.16
N CYS A 69 -18.22 13.08 10.44
CA CYS A 69 -18.77 11.77 10.13
C CYS A 69 -17.75 10.93 9.33
N GLU A 70 -17.45 9.73 9.79
CA GLU A 70 -16.49 8.82 9.15
C GLU A 70 -17.17 7.83 8.20
N ALA A 71 -18.34 7.32 8.57
CA ALA A 71 -19.06 6.32 7.78
C ALA A 71 -20.59 6.40 7.94
N MET A 72 -21.31 6.01 6.88
CA MET A 72 -22.76 5.82 6.86
C MET A 72 -23.07 4.39 6.42
N HIS A 73 -23.91 3.72 7.22
CA HIS A 73 -24.29 2.33 7.04
C HIS A 73 -25.71 2.26 6.46
N ALA A 74 -25.86 1.61 5.31
CA ALA A 74 -27.15 1.32 4.71
C ALA A 74 -27.25 -0.16 4.34
N GLN A 75 -28.48 -0.67 4.20
CA GLN A 75 -28.73 -2.11 3.99
C GLN A 75 -27.90 -2.75 2.86
N LYS A 76 -27.63 -1.99 1.78
CA LYS A 76 -26.94 -2.49 0.57
C LYS A 76 -25.56 -1.88 0.35
N THR A 77 -25.20 -0.84 1.11
CA THR A 77 -23.98 -0.08 0.87
C THR A 77 -23.36 0.43 2.15
N ARG A 78 -22.02 0.48 2.17
CA ARG A 78 -21.25 1.24 3.16
C ARG A 78 -20.62 2.44 2.48
N GLN A 79 -20.80 3.62 3.06
CA GLN A 79 -20.21 4.85 2.56
C GLN A 79 -19.22 5.39 3.60
N VAL A 80 -18.00 5.71 3.19
CA VAL A 80 -16.97 6.32 4.06
C VAL A 80 -16.62 7.71 3.55
N PHE A 81 -16.39 8.63 4.47
CA PHE A 81 -16.13 10.05 4.20
C PHE A 81 -14.74 10.43 4.72
N HIS A 82 -14.00 11.19 3.93
CA HIS A 82 -12.70 11.71 4.32
C HIS A 82 -12.53 13.14 3.86
N GLN A 83 -12.09 14.02 4.76
CA GLN A 83 -11.68 15.39 4.44
C GLN A 83 -10.14 15.45 4.36
N PRO A 84 -9.52 15.18 3.19
CA PRO A 84 -8.05 15.18 3.06
C PRO A 84 -7.41 16.56 3.20
N GLU A 85 -8.11 17.61 2.76
CA GLU A 85 -7.71 19.00 2.82
C GLU A 85 -8.92 19.83 3.21
N LYS A 86 -8.69 21.02 3.77
CA LYS A 86 -9.76 21.90 4.23
C LYS A 86 -10.81 22.10 3.13
N ASP A 87 -12.08 21.86 3.47
CA ASP A 87 -13.26 22.00 2.61
C ASP A 87 -13.36 21.01 1.43
N PHE A 88 -12.34 20.18 1.19
CA PHE A 88 -12.38 19.12 0.17
C PHE A 88 -12.79 17.80 0.81
N TRP A 89 -13.80 17.17 0.24
CA TRP A 89 -14.33 15.90 0.69
C TRP A 89 -14.16 14.84 -0.38
N MET A 90 -13.72 13.66 0.06
CA MET A 90 -13.68 12.44 -0.73
C MET A 90 -14.66 11.45 -0.13
N VAL A 91 -15.44 10.80 -0.98
CA VAL A 91 -16.44 9.81 -0.57
C VAL A 91 -16.26 8.54 -1.39
N LEU A 92 -16.24 7.41 -0.69
CA LEU A 92 -16.17 6.07 -1.28
C LEU A 92 -17.38 5.26 -0.80
N THR A 93 -18.17 4.77 -1.75
CA THR A 93 -19.31 3.89 -1.44
C THR A 93 -19.06 2.52 -2.00
N VAL A 94 -19.12 1.49 -1.15
CA VAL A 94 -18.96 0.09 -1.52
C VAL A 94 -20.25 -0.71 -1.30
N SER A 95 -20.45 -1.76 -2.10
CA SER A 95 -21.60 -2.65 -1.97
C SER A 95 -21.41 -3.62 -0.80
N ILE A 96 -22.47 -3.85 -0.03
CA ILE A 96 -22.49 -4.93 0.97
C ILE A 96 -22.67 -6.28 0.23
N PRO A 97 -21.78 -7.27 0.45
CA PRO A 97 -21.92 -8.61 -0.08
C PRO A 97 -23.28 -9.23 0.25
N SER A 98 -23.83 -10.01 -0.66
CA SER A 98 -25.12 -10.67 -0.49
C SER A 98 -25.09 -12.10 -0.99
N SER A 99 -25.84 -12.98 -0.35
CA SER A 99 -26.09 -14.34 -0.81
C SER A 99 -27.58 -14.63 -0.82
N GLU A 100 -28.04 -15.30 -1.87
CA GLU A 100 -29.41 -15.81 -1.93
C GLU A 100 -29.55 -16.99 -0.96
N LYS A 101 -30.50 -16.95 -0.03
CA LYS A 101 -30.80 -18.04 0.89
C LYS A 101 -32.25 -18.45 0.74
N GLU A 102 -32.51 -19.73 0.95
CA GLU A 102 -33.87 -20.27 0.97
C GLU A 102 -34.27 -20.55 2.42
N LYS A 103 -35.42 -20.02 2.83
CA LYS A 103 -36.04 -20.33 4.12
C LYS A 103 -37.52 -20.59 3.89
N ASP A 104 -38.00 -21.73 4.35
CA ASP A 104 -39.40 -22.17 4.23
C ASP A 104 -39.92 -22.17 2.76
N GLY A 105 -39.05 -22.50 1.80
CA GLY A 105 -39.38 -22.54 0.37
C GLY A 105 -39.44 -21.18 -0.33
N GLN A 106 -39.12 -20.09 0.39
CA GLN A 106 -39.02 -18.74 -0.17
C GLN A 106 -37.56 -18.29 -0.24
N SER A 107 -37.14 -17.82 -1.41
CA SER A 107 -35.83 -17.20 -1.60
C SER A 107 -35.81 -15.77 -1.03
N TYR A 108 -34.79 -15.45 -0.26
CA TYR A 108 -34.50 -14.10 0.22
C TYR A 108 -33.01 -13.77 0.06
N MET A 109 -32.70 -12.49 -0.11
CA MET A 109 -31.31 -12.02 -0.11
C MET A 109 -30.87 -11.69 1.32
N GLU A 110 -29.82 -12.36 1.77
CA GLU A 110 -29.12 -12.04 3.01
C GLU A 110 -27.92 -11.14 2.68
N PHE A 111 -27.80 -10.01 3.38
CA PHE A 111 -26.68 -9.08 3.28
C PHE A 111 -25.69 -9.33 4.40
N HIS A 112 -24.40 -9.37 4.08
CA HIS A 112 -23.29 -9.67 4.99
C HIS A 112 -22.55 -8.37 5.34
N GLU A 113 -23.21 -7.52 6.14
CA GLU A 113 -22.67 -6.21 6.52
C GLU A 113 -21.31 -6.29 7.21
N ASP A 114 -21.10 -7.31 8.03
CA ASP A 114 -19.88 -7.54 8.78
C ASP A 114 -18.64 -7.71 7.87
N ASP A 115 -18.78 -8.13 6.61
CA ASP A 115 -17.63 -8.27 5.70
C ASP A 115 -17.01 -6.93 5.29
N VAL A 116 -17.67 -5.82 5.64
CA VAL A 116 -17.27 -4.48 5.26
C VAL A 116 -16.92 -3.69 6.52
N GLN A 117 -15.62 -3.63 6.82
CA GLN A 117 -15.08 -2.96 8.00
C GLN A 117 -14.79 -1.48 7.71
N ASP A 118 -15.30 -0.59 8.56
CA ASP A 118 -15.14 0.87 8.38
C ASP A 118 -13.67 1.29 8.34
N SER A 119 -12.85 0.80 9.28
CA SER A 119 -11.42 1.14 9.38
C SER A 119 -10.64 0.78 8.12
N VAL A 120 -10.97 -0.36 7.49
CA VAL A 120 -10.32 -0.82 6.26
C VAL A 120 -10.67 0.11 5.10
N PHE A 121 -11.95 0.41 4.87
CA PHE A 121 -12.35 1.25 3.74
C PHE A 121 -12.03 2.73 3.95
N ASP A 122 -12.02 3.23 5.19
CA ASP A 122 -11.46 4.54 5.54
C ASP A 122 -9.95 4.59 5.20
N ALA A 123 -9.19 3.57 5.58
CA ALA A 123 -7.77 3.51 5.23
C ALA A 123 -7.55 3.46 3.72
N VAL A 124 -8.36 2.69 2.97
CA VAL A 124 -8.32 2.65 1.50
C VAL A 124 -8.60 4.04 0.91
N LEU A 125 -9.60 4.76 1.43
CA LEU A 125 -9.95 6.12 0.97
C LEU A 125 -8.82 7.12 1.26
N LYS A 126 -8.25 7.11 2.47
CA LYS A 126 -7.09 7.93 2.85
C LYS A 126 -5.88 7.64 1.97
N GLN A 127 -5.62 6.37 1.68
CA GLN A 127 -4.54 5.96 0.78
C GLN A 127 -4.76 6.41 -0.65
N ALA A 128 -6.00 6.41 -1.13
CA ALA A 128 -6.33 6.91 -2.46
C ALA A 128 -5.93 8.39 -2.62
N TYR A 129 -6.21 9.22 -1.60
CA TYR A 129 -5.74 10.60 -1.57
C TYR A 129 -4.21 10.71 -1.49
N ARG A 130 -3.56 9.90 -0.65
CA ARG A 130 -2.09 9.96 -0.47
C ARG A 130 -1.34 9.55 -1.74
N MET A 131 -1.86 8.57 -2.46
CA MET A 131 -1.35 8.19 -3.78
C MET A 131 -1.64 9.28 -4.83
N PHE A 132 -2.80 9.92 -4.79
CA PHE A 132 -3.06 11.10 -5.64
C PHE A 132 -2.03 12.19 -5.36
N LYS A 133 -1.83 12.56 -4.09
CA LYS A 133 -0.87 13.58 -3.67
C LYS A 133 0.54 13.24 -4.12
N LEU A 134 0.96 11.97 -3.99
CA LEU A 134 2.28 11.51 -4.43
C LEU A 134 2.54 11.77 -5.93
N PHE A 135 1.54 11.68 -6.81
CA PHE A 135 1.74 11.84 -8.27
C PHE A 135 1.25 13.18 -8.84
N MET A 136 0.32 13.85 -8.15
CA MET A 136 -0.36 15.05 -8.66
C MET A 136 -0.10 16.30 -7.80
N GLY A 137 0.46 16.15 -6.60
CA GLY A 137 0.53 17.18 -5.56
C GLY A 137 -0.80 17.32 -4.81
N SER A 138 -0.81 18.10 -3.73
CA SER A 138 -2.04 18.44 -3.00
C SER A 138 -3.05 19.20 -3.88
N PHE A 139 -4.33 19.15 -3.54
CA PHE A 139 -5.38 19.93 -4.18
C PHE A 139 -5.05 21.42 -4.10
N GLN A 140 -4.63 21.88 -2.93
CA GLN A 140 -4.18 23.25 -2.70
C GLN A 140 -3.01 23.63 -3.62
N HIS A 141 -1.98 22.78 -3.74
CA HIS A 141 -0.85 23.03 -4.64
C HIS A 141 -1.27 23.16 -6.11
N ILE A 142 -2.23 22.34 -6.55
CA ILE A 142 -2.77 22.41 -7.92
C ILE A 142 -3.53 23.71 -8.13
N LEU A 143 -4.28 24.18 -7.13
CA LEU A 143 -5.06 25.42 -7.19
C LEU A 143 -4.17 26.67 -7.14
N GLU A 144 -3.09 26.66 -6.37
CA GLU A 144 -2.12 27.78 -6.32
C GLU A 144 -1.43 28.02 -7.67
N LYS A 145 -1.20 26.95 -8.44
CA LYS A 145 -0.56 27.01 -9.76
C LYS A 145 -1.54 27.07 -10.92
N GLY A 146 -2.85 26.99 -10.67
CA GLY A 146 -3.84 26.75 -11.72
C GLY A 146 -5.25 27.18 -11.33
N THR A 147 -6.23 26.46 -11.86
CA THR A 147 -7.65 26.72 -11.62
C THR A 147 -8.36 25.46 -11.13
N ALA A 148 -9.59 25.62 -10.62
CA ALA A 148 -10.46 24.48 -10.30
C ALA A 148 -10.63 23.52 -11.49
N GLN A 149 -10.61 24.01 -12.73
CA GLN A 149 -10.68 23.17 -13.92
C GLN A 149 -9.43 22.29 -14.09
N ASN A 150 -8.24 22.81 -13.76
CA ASN A 150 -7.01 22.01 -13.76
C ASN A 150 -7.08 20.90 -12.70
N LEU A 151 -7.64 21.19 -11.52
CA LEU A 151 -7.88 20.20 -10.49
C LEU A 151 -8.85 19.11 -10.99
N LYS A 152 -9.99 19.48 -11.59
CA LYS A 152 -10.93 18.50 -12.19
C LYS A 152 -10.24 17.59 -13.21
N GLN A 153 -9.39 18.15 -14.09
CA GLN A 153 -8.64 17.38 -15.08
C GLN A 153 -7.63 16.42 -14.44
N ARG A 154 -6.89 16.85 -13.40
CA ARG A 154 -5.94 15.97 -12.70
C ARG A 154 -6.64 14.86 -11.92
N LEU A 155 -7.75 15.19 -11.24
CA LEU A 155 -8.59 14.20 -10.56
C LEU A 155 -9.10 13.15 -11.55
N ASP A 156 -9.65 13.57 -12.69
CA ASP A 156 -10.12 12.65 -13.73
C ASP A 156 -9.01 11.77 -14.29
N HIS A 157 -7.87 12.36 -14.64
CA HIS A 157 -6.72 11.61 -15.15
C HIS A 157 -6.22 10.55 -14.18
N PHE A 158 -6.14 10.87 -12.88
CA PHE A 158 -5.65 9.96 -11.85
C PHE A 158 -6.69 8.89 -11.49
N PHE A 159 -7.86 9.32 -11.01
CA PHE A 159 -8.85 8.41 -10.40
C PHE A 159 -9.54 7.52 -11.43
N SER A 160 -9.67 7.95 -12.70
CA SER A 160 -10.23 7.09 -13.76
C SER A 160 -9.47 5.77 -13.92
N ARG A 161 -8.15 5.78 -13.68
CA ARG A 161 -7.28 4.60 -13.73
C ARG A 161 -7.07 4.00 -12.34
N TYR A 162 -6.76 4.83 -11.35
CA TYR A 162 -6.43 4.36 -10.01
C TYR A 162 -7.56 3.54 -9.37
N LEU A 163 -8.82 3.97 -9.51
CA LEU A 163 -9.96 3.24 -8.95
C LEU A 163 -10.11 1.82 -9.53
N GLN A 164 -9.69 1.60 -10.78
CA GLN A 164 -9.72 0.27 -11.42
C GLN A 164 -8.64 -0.68 -10.87
N THR A 165 -7.61 -0.12 -10.22
CA THR A 165 -6.53 -0.91 -9.60
C THR A 165 -6.86 -1.36 -8.17
N LEU A 166 -7.90 -0.78 -7.55
CA LEU A 166 -8.30 -1.09 -6.19
C LEU A 166 -8.92 -2.50 -6.12
N LYS A 167 -8.34 -3.35 -5.29
CA LYS A 167 -8.84 -4.70 -5.02
C LYS A 167 -9.71 -4.69 -3.76
N LEU A 168 -10.84 -3.99 -3.81
CA LEU A 168 -11.73 -3.77 -2.65
C LEU A 168 -12.23 -5.06 -1.99
N ASN A 169 -12.35 -6.14 -2.74
CA ASN A 169 -12.73 -7.46 -2.24
C ASN A 169 -11.59 -8.22 -1.54
N GLN A 170 -10.37 -7.70 -1.60
CA GLN A 170 -9.17 -8.24 -0.96
C GLN A 170 -8.62 -7.26 0.09
N SER A 171 -9.32 -6.16 0.37
CA SER A 171 -8.86 -5.18 1.35
C SER A 171 -9.06 -5.69 2.76
N ASP A 172 -8.03 -5.50 3.59
CA ASP A 172 -7.97 -6.03 4.94
C ASP A 172 -7.12 -5.15 5.87
N ILE A 173 -6.80 -5.66 7.06
CA ILE A 173 -6.01 -4.97 8.08
C ILE A 173 -4.62 -4.48 7.59
N LEU A 174 -4.01 -5.14 6.59
CA LEU A 174 -2.73 -4.71 6.04
C LEU A 174 -2.87 -3.39 5.26
N ASP A 175 -4.04 -3.13 4.68
CA ASP A 175 -4.34 -1.81 4.12
C ASP A 175 -4.41 -0.77 5.24
N VAL A 176 -4.96 -1.08 6.41
CA VAL A 176 -5.01 -0.14 7.55
C VAL A 176 -3.61 0.33 7.94
N TYR A 177 -2.65 -0.59 8.06
CA TYR A 177 -1.29 -0.25 8.43
C TYR A 177 -0.50 0.44 7.31
N CYS A 178 -0.72 -0.02 6.06
CA CYS A 178 0.07 0.38 4.90
C CYS A 178 1.58 0.35 5.21
N GLY A 179 2.05 -0.73 5.83
CA GLY A 179 3.38 -0.75 6.44
C GLY A 179 4.53 -1.08 5.47
N ILE A 180 5.75 -0.91 5.98
CA ILE A 180 7.01 -1.09 5.25
C ILE A 180 7.68 -2.37 5.72
N HIS A 181 8.07 -3.25 4.78
CA HIS A 181 8.89 -4.41 5.12
C HIS A 181 10.36 -4.03 5.13
N PHE A 182 10.95 -3.96 6.32
CA PHE A 182 12.37 -3.65 6.48
C PHE A 182 13.25 -4.91 6.39
N LEU A 183 14.44 -4.74 5.80
CA LEU A 183 15.47 -5.76 5.73
C LEU A 183 16.53 -5.54 6.82
N PRO A 184 16.56 -6.35 7.89
CA PRO A 184 17.60 -6.23 8.90
C PRO A 184 18.93 -6.79 8.36
N LEU A 185 19.94 -5.91 8.28
CA LEU A 185 21.31 -6.24 7.88
C LEU A 185 22.27 -6.16 9.07
N ASP A 186 23.41 -6.83 8.94
CA ASP A 186 24.50 -6.62 9.89
C ASP A 186 25.13 -5.23 9.72
N LYS A 187 25.82 -4.78 10.76
CA LYS A 187 26.39 -3.43 10.83
C LYS A 187 27.33 -3.11 9.65
N ASN A 188 28.15 -4.06 9.20
CA ASN A 188 29.13 -3.79 8.14
C ASN A 188 28.44 -3.65 6.79
N THR A 189 27.49 -4.54 6.49
CA THR A 189 26.72 -4.48 5.24
C THR A 189 25.87 -3.22 5.17
N TYR A 190 25.23 -2.83 6.28
CA TYR A 190 24.49 -1.57 6.36
C TYR A 190 25.41 -0.35 6.14
N LEU A 191 26.59 -0.32 6.76
CA LEU A 191 27.55 0.78 6.55
C LEU A 191 28.09 0.85 5.12
N LYS A 192 28.28 -0.28 4.44
CA LYS A 192 28.62 -0.31 3.00
C LYS A 192 27.54 0.35 2.16
N ILE A 193 26.27 0.04 2.42
CA ILE A 193 25.12 0.67 1.75
C ILE A 193 25.10 2.17 2.02
N GLN A 194 25.28 2.58 3.28
CA GLN A 194 25.31 3.99 3.64
C GLN A 194 26.46 4.75 2.95
N CYS A 195 27.63 4.12 2.84
CA CYS A 195 28.78 4.68 2.13
C CYS A 195 28.48 4.87 0.63
N LEU A 196 27.89 3.87 -0.02
CA LEU A 196 27.46 3.95 -1.42
C LEU A 196 26.47 5.10 -1.62
N ILE A 197 25.47 5.23 -0.73
CA ILE A 197 24.45 6.27 -0.79
C ILE A 197 25.06 7.65 -0.59
N ASN A 198 25.89 7.84 0.43
CA ASN A 198 26.57 9.10 0.68
C ASN A 198 27.46 9.51 -0.52
N LEU A 199 28.15 8.54 -1.13
CA LEU A 199 28.98 8.79 -2.29
C LEU A 199 28.14 9.15 -3.52
N LEU A 200 27.00 8.50 -3.71
CA LEU A 200 26.04 8.79 -4.77
C LEU A 200 25.53 10.24 -4.65
N GLU A 201 25.04 10.63 -3.47
CA GLU A 201 24.50 11.97 -3.21
C GLU A 201 25.59 13.05 -3.30
N ALA A 202 26.83 12.74 -2.90
CA ALA A 202 27.97 13.65 -3.06
C ALA A 202 28.43 13.80 -4.52
N THR A 203 28.29 12.75 -5.33
CA THR A 203 28.74 12.74 -6.75
C THR A 203 27.68 13.38 -7.65
N PHE A 204 26.41 13.14 -7.38
CA PHE A 204 25.28 13.61 -8.19
C PHE A 204 24.41 14.57 -7.38
N LEU A 205 24.83 15.83 -7.30
CA LEU A 205 24.19 16.87 -6.47
C LEU A 205 22.71 17.13 -6.81
N GLN A 206 22.23 16.67 -7.97
CA GLN A 206 20.83 16.77 -8.38
C GLN A 206 19.94 15.72 -7.73
N VAL A 207 20.52 14.65 -7.19
CA VAL A 207 19.82 13.63 -6.41
C VAL A 207 19.60 14.18 -5.00
N LYS A 208 18.35 14.47 -4.66
CA LYS A 208 17.98 15.07 -3.37
C LYS A 208 17.78 14.04 -2.27
N TYR A 209 17.10 12.95 -2.62
CA TYR A 209 16.79 11.87 -1.69
C TYR A 209 17.03 10.56 -2.38
N THR A 210 17.44 9.57 -1.60
CA THR A 210 17.60 8.20 -2.10
C THR A 210 16.84 7.21 -1.21
N ALA A 211 16.60 6.02 -1.75
CA ALA A 211 16.15 4.87 -0.95
C ALA A 211 16.80 3.61 -1.50
N PHE A 212 17.17 2.70 -0.61
CA PHE A 212 17.79 1.43 -0.96
C PHE A 212 16.91 0.29 -0.51
N LEU A 213 16.60 -0.60 -1.46
CA LEU A 213 15.84 -1.81 -1.24
C LEU A 213 16.63 -3.03 -1.69
N TYR A 214 16.40 -4.15 -1.03
CA TYR A 214 16.92 -5.44 -1.47
C TYR A 214 15.82 -6.50 -1.34
N ASN A 215 15.56 -7.25 -2.41
CA ASN A 215 14.39 -8.13 -2.54
C ASN A 215 13.09 -7.41 -2.15
N ASP A 216 12.95 -6.17 -2.64
CA ASP A 216 11.79 -5.30 -2.41
C ASP A 216 11.54 -4.96 -0.93
N GLN A 217 12.48 -5.25 -0.03
CA GLN A 217 12.48 -4.85 1.38
C GLN A 217 13.36 -3.63 1.59
N LEU A 218 12.88 -2.65 2.36
CA LEU A 218 13.57 -1.39 2.59
C LEU A 218 14.74 -1.58 3.56
N VAL A 219 15.92 -1.10 3.18
CA VAL A 219 17.09 -1.05 4.08
C VAL A 219 17.29 0.36 4.63
N TRP A 220 17.21 1.35 3.74
CA TRP A 220 17.46 2.75 4.08
C TRP A 220 16.62 3.66 3.19
N SER A 221 16.21 4.81 3.74
CA SER A 221 15.56 5.89 3.01
C SER A 221 15.99 7.24 3.58
N GLY A 222 16.21 8.20 2.69
CA GLY A 222 16.40 9.61 3.01
C GLY A 222 15.10 10.41 3.02
N LEU A 223 13.94 9.75 2.83
CA LEU A 223 12.63 10.40 2.88
C LEU A 223 12.02 10.35 4.29
N GLU A 224 11.15 11.31 4.57
CA GLU A 224 10.26 11.25 5.73
C GLU A 224 9.39 9.99 5.69
N GLN A 225 9.05 9.46 6.87
CA GLN A 225 8.40 8.15 6.99
C GLN A 225 7.06 8.08 6.23
N ASP A 226 6.27 9.15 6.29
CA ASP A 226 4.96 9.20 5.64
C ASP A 226 5.08 9.19 4.09
N ASP A 227 6.04 9.92 3.53
CA ASP A 227 6.31 9.89 2.08
C ASP A 227 6.84 8.52 1.65
N MET A 228 7.81 7.98 2.40
CA MET A 228 8.40 6.67 2.11
C MET A 228 7.35 5.56 2.15
N ARG A 229 6.37 5.64 3.06
CA ARG A 229 5.27 4.67 3.16
C ARG A 229 4.53 4.50 1.83
N TYR A 230 4.05 5.61 1.26
CA TYR A 230 3.27 5.57 0.02
C TYR A 230 4.14 5.32 -1.19
N MET A 231 5.39 5.83 -1.20
CA MET A 231 6.36 5.45 -2.23
C MET A 231 6.64 3.95 -2.20
N TYR A 232 6.84 3.35 -1.02
CA TYR A 232 7.07 1.92 -0.85
C TYR A 232 5.88 1.09 -1.34
N LYS A 233 4.64 1.50 -1.01
CA LYS A 233 3.43 0.87 -1.55
C LYS A 233 3.44 0.93 -3.08
N TYR A 234 3.62 2.10 -3.69
CA TYR A 234 3.73 2.23 -5.15
C TYR A 234 4.80 1.32 -5.77
N LEU A 235 6.00 1.29 -5.19
CA LEU A 235 7.12 0.49 -5.67
C LEU A 235 6.76 -1.00 -5.68
N THR A 236 6.22 -1.51 -4.58
CA THR A 236 5.97 -2.94 -4.37
C THR A 236 4.67 -3.45 -4.97
N THR A 237 3.63 -2.63 -5.06
CA THR A 237 2.32 -3.06 -5.59
C THR A 237 2.12 -2.73 -7.06
N SER A 238 2.93 -1.83 -7.63
CA SER A 238 2.72 -1.34 -8.99
C SER A 238 4.00 -1.36 -9.83
N LEU A 239 5.07 -0.68 -9.40
CA LEU A 239 6.25 -0.50 -10.25
C LEU A 239 7.03 -1.82 -10.47
N PHE A 240 7.41 -2.51 -9.40
CA PHE A 240 8.21 -3.74 -9.51
C PHE A 240 7.43 -4.89 -10.15
N PRO A 241 6.15 -5.16 -9.81
CA PRO A 241 5.37 -6.18 -10.49
C PRO A 241 5.24 -5.91 -12.01
N ALA A 242 4.91 -4.68 -12.39
CA ALA A 242 4.77 -4.33 -13.81
C ALA A 242 6.10 -4.48 -14.57
N TYR A 243 7.23 -4.10 -13.95
CA TYR A 243 8.55 -4.28 -14.53
C TYR A 243 8.91 -5.77 -14.68
N MET A 244 8.62 -6.60 -13.66
CA MET A 244 8.86 -8.04 -13.72
C MET A 244 8.02 -8.73 -14.80
N GLU A 245 6.74 -8.36 -14.94
CA GLU A 245 5.87 -8.85 -16.02
C GLU A 245 6.43 -8.50 -17.40
N GLN A 246 6.94 -7.27 -17.57
CA GLN A 246 7.58 -6.83 -18.81
C GLN A 246 8.85 -7.65 -19.14
N GLU A 247 9.70 -7.93 -18.15
CA GLU A 247 10.89 -8.78 -18.34
C GLU A 247 10.51 -10.24 -18.68
N LEU A 248 9.47 -10.79 -18.04
CA LEU A 248 8.99 -12.17 -18.29
C LEU A 248 8.34 -12.33 -19.68
N GLN A 249 7.64 -11.32 -20.16
CA GLN A 249 6.99 -11.33 -21.48
C GLN A 249 7.95 -11.05 -22.64
N GLY A 250 9.26 -10.97 -22.38
CA GLY A 250 10.26 -10.68 -23.41
C GLY A 250 10.17 -9.24 -23.93
N GLY A 251 9.60 -8.32 -23.15
CA GLY A 251 9.32 -6.92 -23.50
C GLY A 251 10.56 -6.02 -23.68
N SER A 252 11.75 -6.62 -23.80
CA SER A 252 12.89 -5.99 -24.43
C SER A 252 13.23 -6.80 -25.68
N PRO A 253 13.17 -6.21 -26.90
CA PRO A 253 13.79 -6.78 -28.10
C PRO A 253 15.30 -7.07 -27.92
N TYR A 254 15.87 -6.67 -26.79
CA TYR A 254 17.28 -6.81 -26.44
C TYR A 254 17.53 -7.74 -25.24
N SER A 255 16.51 -8.46 -24.74
CA SER A 255 16.75 -9.63 -23.89
C SER A 255 17.12 -10.84 -24.75
N SER A 256 18.21 -10.68 -25.51
CA SER A 256 19.06 -11.83 -25.80
C SER A 256 20.03 -11.91 -24.65
N SER A 257 20.20 -13.13 -24.16
CA SER A 257 21.45 -13.55 -23.55
C SER A 257 22.62 -12.81 -24.20
N THR A 258 23.47 -12.22 -23.38
CA THR A 258 24.83 -11.86 -23.77
C THR A 258 25.59 -13.13 -24.16
N ASN A 259 25.28 -13.68 -25.33
CA ASN A 259 26.21 -14.34 -26.21
C ASN A 259 26.61 -13.30 -27.26
N VAL A 260 27.31 -12.25 -26.83
CA VAL A 260 28.04 -11.36 -27.73
C VAL A 260 29.50 -11.80 -27.68
N THR A 261 29.87 -12.54 -28.71
CA THR A 261 31.23 -12.64 -29.20
C THR A 261 31.82 -11.23 -29.39
N GLY A 262 32.89 -10.92 -28.64
CA GLY A 262 33.93 -9.97 -29.05
C GLY A 262 33.64 -8.47 -28.91
N GLY A 263 33.61 -7.96 -27.68
CA GLY A 263 33.78 -6.52 -27.38
C GLY A 263 33.80 -6.22 -25.87
N PRO A 264 34.78 -5.46 -25.33
CA PRO A 264 34.88 -5.22 -23.89
C PRO A 264 34.08 -3.97 -23.45
N SER A 265 32.82 -4.14 -23.05
CA SER A 265 31.98 -3.12 -22.36
C SER A 265 30.58 -3.70 -22.07
N THR A 266 30.01 -3.84 -20.88
CA THR A 266 30.23 -3.36 -19.50
C THR A 266 29.86 -4.50 -18.52
N SER A 267 30.72 -4.77 -17.53
CA SER A 267 30.71 -6.05 -16.77
C SER A 267 29.72 -6.13 -15.59
N HIS A 268 28.59 -5.40 -15.62
CA HIS A 268 27.67 -5.32 -14.48
C HIS A 268 26.20 -5.60 -14.85
N TYR A 269 25.41 -6.01 -13.86
CA TYR A 269 24.02 -6.47 -14.02
C TYR A 269 22.97 -5.37 -13.82
N GLY A 270 23.40 -4.11 -13.79
CA GLY A 270 22.53 -2.97 -13.50
C GLY A 270 21.71 -2.50 -14.71
N LYS A 271 20.46 -2.07 -14.45
CA LYS A 271 19.50 -1.56 -15.43
C LYS A 271 18.57 -0.51 -14.80
N PHE A 272 18.04 0.40 -15.62
CA PHE A 272 16.98 1.33 -15.20
C PHE A 272 15.61 0.65 -15.24
N VAL A 273 14.88 0.72 -14.13
CA VAL A 273 13.46 0.35 -14.01
C VAL A 273 12.57 1.53 -14.43
N THR A 274 12.94 2.74 -14.04
CA THR A 274 12.40 4.00 -14.59
C THR A 274 13.54 4.82 -15.16
N GLY A 275 13.31 5.42 -16.33
CA GLY A 275 14.37 6.00 -17.17
C GLY A 275 14.54 5.26 -18.50
N PRO A 276 15.66 5.49 -19.20
CA PRO A 276 15.88 4.97 -20.54
C PRO A 276 15.97 3.44 -20.54
N PRO A 277 15.22 2.74 -21.42
CA PRO A 277 15.28 1.28 -21.50
C PRO A 277 16.62 0.78 -22.08
N SER A 278 17.33 1.62 -22.83
CA SER A 278 18.66 1.35 -23.35
C SER A 278 19.53 2.60 -23.31
N LEU A 279 20.79 2.45 -22.90
CA LEU A 279 21.79 3.53 -22.87
C LEU A 279 22.44 3.78 -24.24
N THR A 280 22.09 3.00 -25.26
CA THR A 280 22.54 3.18 -26.64
C THR A 280 21.59 4.02 -27.48
N GLU A 281 20.43 4.40 -26.95
CA GLU A 281 19.37 5.14 -27.65
C GLU A 281 19.11 6.53 -27.01
N PRO A 282 19.90 7.57 -27.34
CA PRO A 282 19.83 8.89 -26.68
C PRO A 282 18.49 9.61 -26.76
N GLN A 283 17.61 9.20 -27.66
CA GLN A 283 16.28 9.80 -27.86
C GLN A 283 15.20 9.14 -27.00
N ASN A 284 15.49 7.98 -26.40
CA ASN A 284 14.53 7.17 -25.68
C ASN A 284 14.77 7.25 -24.17
N PHE A 285 14.12 8.21 -23.51
CA PHE A 285 14.21 8.42 -22.07
C PHE A 285 13.31 7.48 -21.24
N GLY A 286 12.52 6.63 -21.90
CA GLY A 286 11.53 5.78 -21.27
C GLY A 286 10.53 6.55 -20.40
N LYS A 287 10.02 5.90 -19.35
CA LYS A 287 9.09 6.51 -18.40
C LYS A 287 9.84 6.96 -17.16
N ILE A 288 9.73 8.26 -16.84
CA ILE A 288 10.27 8.85 -15.62
C ILE A 288 9.09 9.47 -14.86
N PRO A 289 8.56 8.78 -13.84
CA PRO A 289 7.49 9.32 -13.04
C PRO A 289 7.89 10.63 -12.36
N ARG A 290 6.99 11.60 -12.37
CA ARG A 290 7.08 12.78 -11.51
C ARG A 290 6.29 12.51 -10.24
N ILE A 291 6.90 12.79 -9.10
CA ILE A 291 6.31 12.59 -7.79
C ILE A 291 6.48 13.84 -6.92
N PHE A 292 5.63 13.97 -5.92
CA PHE A 292 5.62 15.04 -4.94
C PHE A 292 5.88 14.44 -3.56
N VAL A 293 6.89 14.96 -2.88
CA VAL A 293 7.28 14.55 -1.51
C VAL A 293 7.24 15.77 -0.58
N ASN A 294 7.17 15.54 0.72
CA ASN A 294 7.08 16.55 1.76
C ASN A 294 8.28 16.51 2.72
N THR A 295 9.38 15.87 2.30
CA THR A 295 10.57 15.64 3.14
C THR A 295 11.34 16.93 3.44
N GLY A 296 11.71 17.71 2.42
CA GLY A 296 12.42 18.99 2.62
C GLY A 296 11.49 20.19 2.64
N ARG A 297 10.49 20.21 1.75
CA ARG A 297 9.46 21.24 1.64
C ARG A 297 8.13 20.63 1.21
N PRO A 298 6.98 21.25 1.53
CA PRO A 298 5.67 20.78 1.09
C PRO A 298 5.58 20.69 -0.43
N ASP A 299 4.97 19.61 -0.93
CA ASP A 299 4.73 19.37 -2.36
C ASP A 299 5.99 19.59 -3.23
N GLU A 300 7.15 19.09 -2.78
CA GLU A 300 8.39 19.11 -3.53
C GLU A 300 8.34 18.17 -4.73
N GLU A 301 8.37 18.75 -5.93
CA GLU A 301 8.40 18.00 -7.18
C GLU A 301 9.78 17.36 -7.42
N CYS A 302 9.78 16.05 -7.66
CA CYS A 302 10.94 15.23 -7.97
C CYS A 302 10.66 14.29 -9.14
N HIS A 303 11.70 13.97 -9.91
CA HIS A 303 11.71 12.86 -10.86
C HIS A 303 12.18 11.58 -10.15
N LEU A 304 11.40 10.51 -10.25
CA LEU A 304 11.73 9.21 -9.66
C LEU A 304 12.51 8.35 -10.67
N LEU A 305 13.82 8.23 -10.46
CA LEU A 305 14.65 7.24 -11.15
C LEU A 305 14.86 6.02 -10.27
N VAL A 306 14.67 4.83 -10.84
CA VAL A 306 14.85 3.56 -10.14
C VAL A 306 15.83 2.74 -10.93
N TYR A 307 16.93 2.37 -10.29
CA TYR A 307 18.00 1.56 -10.87
C TYR A 307 18.12 0.25 -10.09
N ARG A 308 18.17 -0.88 -10.81
CA ARG A 308 18.19 -2.22 -10.21
C ARG A 308 19.37 -3.01 -10.74
N ALA A 309 20.10 -3.66 -9.84
CA ALA A 309 21.11 -4.67 -10.19
C ALA A 309 20.88 -5.91 -9.33
N LEU A 310 20.62 -7.05 -9.98
CA LEU A 310 20.20 -8.28 -9.31
C LEU A 310 18.98 -8.03 -8.38
N SER A 311 19.13 -8.35 -7.09
CA SER A 311 18.12 -8.15 -6.05
C SER A 311 18.13 -6.77 -5.40
N ALA A 312 19.16 -5.94 -5.65
CA ALA A 312 19.27 -4.62 -5.06
C ALA A 312 18.66 -3.54 -5.97
N THR A 313 17.95 -2.60 -5.37
CA THR A 313 17.29 -1.49 -6.04
C THR A 313 17.64 -0.19 -5.33
N VAL A 314 18.05 0.81 -6.11
CA VAL A 314 18.27 2.19 -5.64
C VAL A 314 17.24 3.08 -6.30
N CYS A 315 16.42 3.73 -5.48
CA CYS A 315 15.52 4.79 -5.89
C CYS A 315 16.22 6.14 -5.66
N MET A 316 16.20 6.99 -6.67
CA MET A 316 16.80 8.33 -6.66
C MET A 316 15.70 9.34 -6.99
N LEU A 317 15.49 10.30 -6.10
CA LEU A 317 14.60 11.43 -6.31
C LEU A 317 15.44 12.61 -6.77
N ILE A 318 15.35 12.89 -8.06
CA ILE A 318 16.06 13.99 -8.70
C ILE A 318 15.19 15.23 -8.65
N GLU A 319 15.81 16.40 -8.41
CA GLU A 319 15.09 17.67 -8.40
C GLU A 319 14.20 17.87 -9.64
N GLY A 320 12.92 18.20 -9.43
CA GLY A 320 11.92 18.33 -10.51
C GLY A 320 12.23 19.43 -11.53
N SER A 321 12.96 20.48 -11.16
CA SER A 321 13.39 21.53 -12.10
C SER A 321 14.58 21.13 -12.97
N PHE A 322 15.31 20.07 -12.61
CA PHE A 322 16.47 19.63 -13.35
C PHE A 322 16.06 18.89 -14.62
N GLN A 323 16.50 19.40 -15.78
CA GLN A 323 16.35 18.72 -17.05
C GLN A 323 17.43 17.65 -17.17
N ILE A 324 17.07 16.38 -17.03
CA ILE A 324 18.01 15.27 -16.97
C ILE A 324 18.61 15.02 -18.36
N PRO A 325 19.90 15.33 -18.61
CA PRO A 325 20.51 15.07 -19.91
C PRO A 325 20.78 13.57 -20.07
N PHE A 326 20.80 13.06 -21.31
CA PHE A 326 20.97 11.61 -21.52
C PHE A 326 22.29 11.06 -20.94
N ASP A 327 23.37 11.82 -21.01
CA ASP A 327 24.68 11.42 -20.46
C ASP A 327 24.69 11.32 -18.93
N PHE A 328 23.72 11.91 -18.24
CA PHE A 328 23.52 11.71 -16.80
C PHE A 328 23.19 10.24 -16.50
N PHE A 329 22.36 9.57 -17.32
CA PHE A 329 22.05 8.15 -17.13
C PHE A 329 23.28 7.26 -17.36
N LYS A 330 24.13 7.57 -18.35
CA LYS A 330 25.38 6.83 -18.57
C LYS A 330 26.35 6.98 -17.39
N SER A 331 26.41 8.19 -16.82
CA SER A 331 27.25 8.49 -15.66
C SER A 331 26.74 7.75 -14.41
N LEU A 332 25.43 7.75 -14.18
CA LEU A 332 24.80 6.97 -13.12
C LEU A 332 25.04 5.47 -13.29
N ASP A 333 24.86 4.93 -14.51
CA ASP A 333 25.07 3.51 -14.80
C ASP A 333 26.51 3.07 -14.55
N SER A 334 27.47 3.87 -15.02
CA SER A 334 28.90 3.62 -14.81
C SER A 334 29.28 3.64 -13.32
N PHE A 335 28.61 4.47 -12.52
CA PHE A 335 28.81 4.56 -11.08
C PHE A 335 28.11 3.43 -10.31
N LEU A 336 26.80 3.26 -10.51
CA LEU A 336 25.95 2.35 -9.75
C LEU A 336 26.13 0.89 -10.17
N GLY A 337 26.26 0.63 -11.47
CA GLY A 337 26.25 -0.72 -12.02
C GLY A 337 27.22 -1.69 -11.33
N PRO A 338 28.54 -1.40 -11.31
CA PRO A 338 29.52 -2.26 -10.67
C PRO A 338 29.34 -2.37 -9.15
N GLN A 339 29.13 -1.23 -8.48
CA GLN A 339 29.05 -1.14 -7.01
C GLN A 339 27.80 -1.86 -6.49
N LEU A 340 26.65 -1.63 -7.12
CA LEU A 340 25.38 -2.23 -6.74
C LEU A 340 25.35 -3.73 -7.04
N SER A 341 25.94 -4.17 -8.17
CA SER A 341 26.04 -5.60 -8.49
C SER A 341 26.89 -6.35 -7.47
N SER A 342 28.04 -5.79 -7.08
CA SER A 342 28.89 -6.38 -6.03
C SER A 342 28.17 -6.45 -4.69
N LEU A 343 27.51 -5.35 -4.30
CA LEU A 343 26.82 -5.25 -3.02
C LEU A 343 25.61 -6.20 -2.94
N ALA A 344 24.87 -6.34 -4.04
CA ALA A 344 23.76 -7.29 -4.13
C ALA A 344 24.24 -8.73 -3.94
N SER A 345 25.36 -9.12 -4.56
CA SER A 345 25.97 -10.44 -4.37
C SER A 345 26.43 -10.67 -2.94
N ASP A 346 27.11 -9.69 -2.33
CA ASP A 346 27.54 -9.75 -0.92
C ASP A 346 26.35 -10.02 0.02
N ILE A 347 25.24 -9.29 -0.17
CA ILE A 347 24.01 -9.47 0.62
C ILE A 347 23.43 -10.86 0.35
N GLY A 348 23.35 -11.28 -0.92
CA GLY A 348 22.81 -12.59 -1.33
C GLY A 348 23.54 -13.76 -0.67
N GLU A 349 24.88 -13.72 -0.62
CA GLU A 349 25.68 -14.77 0.01
C GLU A 349 25.44 -14.85 1.52
N GLN A 350 25.26 -13.72 2.21
CA GLN A 350 24.91 -13.71 3.63
C GLN A 350 23.53 -14.31 3.88
N TYR A 351 22.56 -14.02 3.00
CA TYR A 351 21.20 -14.55 3.08
C TYR A 351 21.16 -16.07 2.87
N ALA A 352 21.93 -16.60 1.92
CA ALA A 352 22.00 -18.04 1.64
C ALA A 352 22.59 -18.85 2.81
N ARG A 353 23.36 -18.23 3.70
CA ARG A 353 23.95 -18.88 4.88
C ARG A 353 23.00 -18.96 6.08
N ARG A 354 21.84 -18.30 6.05
CA ARG A 354 20.81 -18.51 7.08
C ARG A 354 20.16 -19.87 6.84
N PRO A 355 20.08 -20.76 7.86
CA PRO A 355 19.43 -22.05 7.68
C PRO A 355 17.97 -21.81 7.25
N PRO A 356 17.48 -22.49 6.21
CA PRO A 356 16.06 -22.44 5.88
C PRO A 356 15.28 -22.93 7.10
N SER A 357 14.28 -22.16 7.53
CA SER A 357 13.31 -22.64 8.52
C SER A 357 12.60 -23.84 7.92
N THR A 358 12.99 -25.05 8.32
CA THR A 358 12.50 -26.32 7.75
C THR A 358 11.10 -26.70 8.25
N ALA A 359 10.52 -25.95 9.18
CA ALA A 359 9.12 -26.09 9.58
C ALA A 359 8.32 -24.88 9.10
N GLU A 360 7.24 -25.11 8.36
CA GLU A 360 6.21 -24.09 8.19
C GLU A 360 5.63 -23.78 9.58
N PRO A 361 5.60 -22.51 10.01
CA PRO A 361 5.01 -22.17 11.29
C PRO A 361 3.54 -22.56 11.29
N LEU A 362 3.10 -23.27 12.35
CA LEU A 362 1.69 -23.65 12.60
C LEU A 362 0.77 -22.44 12.83
N PHE A 363 1.34 -21.24 12.84
CA PHE A 363 0.67 -19.99 13.11
C PHE A 363 0.89 -19.02 11.96
N LYS A 364 -0.08 -18.11 11.79
CA LYS A 364 0.07 -16.93 10.94
C LYS A 364 0.06 -15.70 11.83
N TYR A 365 0.79 -14.65 11.46
CA TYR A 365 0.83 -13.43 12.26
C TYR A 365 0.85 -12.16 11.41
N VAL A 366 0.43 -11.06 12.04
CA VAL A 366 0.63 -9.68 11.59
C VAL A 366 1.29 -8.91 12.72
N TYR A 367 2.38 -8.23 12.41
CA TYR A 367 3.08 -7.33 13.33
C TYR A 367 3.19 -5.97 12.66
N PHE A 368 2.90 -4.93 13.42
CA PHE A 368 3.07 -3.55 13.02
C PHE A 368 3.70 -2.70 14.13
N ASN A 369 4.60 -1.81 13.75
CA ASN A 369 5.22 -0.84 14.66
C ASN A 369 4.92 0.58 14.18
N TYR A 370 4.16 1.33 14.96
CA TYR A 370 3.78 2.70 14.61
C TYR A 370 4.96 3.68 14.63
N MET A 371 6.05 3.39 15.36
CA MET A 371 7.20 4.31 15.45
C MET A 371 8.02 4.41 14.16
N ASN A 372 8.10 3.32 13.40
CA ASN A 372 8.91 3.25 12.18
C ASN A 372 8.17 2.64 11.00
N LEU A 373 6.87 2.39 11.16
CA LEU A 373 5.97 1.80 10.17
C LEU A 373 6.35 0.37 9.74
N ALA A 374 7.19 -0.32 10.54
CA ALA A 374 7.65 -1.65 10.18
C ALA A 374 6.50 -2.65 10.25
N GLN A 375 6.28 -3.35 9.14
CA GLN A 375 5.33 -4.44 9.03
C GLN A 375 6.06 -5.76 8.83
N LYS A 376 5.63 -6.79 9.56
CA LYS A 376 6.01 -8.18 9.31
C LYS A 376 4.75 -9.02 9.32
N THR A 377 4.56 -9.82 8.30
CA THR A 377 3.38 -10.68 8.21
C THR A 377 3.72 -11.97 7.48
N THR A 378 3.04 -13.05 7.88
CA THR A 378 3.01 -14.32 7.12
C THR A 378 1.68 -14.49 6.38
N ILE A 379 0.75 -13.56 6.55
CA ILE A 379 -0.53 -13.51 5.84
C ILE A 379 -0.26 -12.95 4.44
N HIS A 380 -0.94 -13.49 3.43
CA HIS A 380 -0.80 -13.14 2.00
C HIS A 380 0.59 -13.37 1.36
N ALA A 381 1.59 -13.83 2.13
CA ALA A 381 2.96 -14.07 1.67
C ALA A 381 3.10 -15.02 0.46
N ASP A 382 2.12 -15.91 0.25
CA ASP A 382 2.14 -16.96 -0.78
C ASP A 382 1.22 -16.68 -1.99
N SER A 383 0.58 -15.51 -2.06
CA SER A 383 -0.34 -15.18 -3.16
C SER A 383 0.32 -15.18 -4.56
N ASN A 384 1.66 -15.11 -4.63
CA ASN A 384 2.45 -15.28 -5.86
C ASN A 384 3.14 -16.65 -6.01
N LYS A 385 3.06 -17.55 -5.02
CA LYS A 385 3.64 -18.91 -5.10
C LYS A 385 2.52 -19.92 -4.90
N LYS A 386 2.11 -20.56 -5.99
CA LYS A 386 1.21 -21.74 -6.00
C LYS A 386 1.90 -22.95 -5.37
N THR A 387 2.34 -22.86 -4.12
CA THR A 387 2.84 -24.01 -3.34
C THR A 387 1.69 -24.60 -2.55
N ALA A 388 1.33 -25.84 -2.90
CA ALA A 388 0.33 -26.63 -2.22
C ALA A 388 0.80 -26.94 -0.79
N GLY A 389 0.20 -26.29 0.22
CA GLY A 389 0.52 -26.53 1.63
C GLY A 389 0.20 -25.35 2.57
N SER A 390 0.27 -24.11 2.08
CA SER A 390 -0.01 -22.93 2.90
C SER A 390 -1.49 -22.82 3.26
N VAL A 391 -1.80 -22.89 4.57
CA VAL A 391 -3.13 -22.57 5.08
C VAL A 391 -3.35 -21.07 4.92
N SER A 392 -4.09 -20.69 3.88
CA SER A 392 -4.61 -19.32 3.74
C SER A 392 -5.47 -19.00 4.96
N VAL A 393 -5.28 -17.82 5.56
CA VAL A 393 -6.17 -17.35 6.64
C VAL A 393 -7.57 -17.16 6.05
N PRO A 394 -8.61 -17.78 6.64
CA PRO A 394 -9.99 -17.61 6.16
C PRO A 394 -10.48 -16.14 6.27
N PRO A 395 -11.36 -15.67 5.39
CA PRO A 395 -11.84 -14.28 5.40
C PRO A 395 -12.51 -13.84 6.71
N ASP A 396 -13.25 -14.75 7.36
CA ASP A 396 -13.88 -14.51 8.67
C ASP A 396 -12.84 -14.31 9.78
N ILE A 397 -11.69 -14.97 9.69
CA ILE A 397 -10.56 -14.76 10.62
C ILE A 397 -9.86 -13.43 10.35
N MET A 398 -9.69 -13.05 9.07
CA MET A 398 -9.15 -11.73 8.70
C MET A 398 -10.05 -10.61 9.21
N ARG A 399 -11.36 -10.78 9.08
CA ARG A 399 -12.34 -9.85 9.66
C ARG A 399 -12.17 -9.77 11.18
N LEU A 400 -12.12 -10.91 11.88
CA LEU A 400 -11.92 -10.91 13.33
C LEU A 400 -10.66 -10.15 13.76
N ILE A 401 -9.55 -10.24 13.01
CA ILE A 401 -8.36 -9.42 13.27
C ILE A 401 -8.67 -7.93 13.14
N GLY A 402 -9.39 -7.53 12.08
CA GLY A 402 -9.82 -6.15 11.88
C GLY A 402 -10.76 -5.64 12.99
N ASP A 403 -11.66 -6.48 13.50
CA ASP A 403 -12.58 -6.14 14.59
C ASP A 403 -11.79 -5.89 15.88
N ILE A 404 -10.85 -6.79 16.20
CA ILE A 404 -9.95 -6.63 17.35
C ILE A 404 -9.10 -5.35 17.19
N ASN A 405 -8.59 -5.05 15.99
CA ASN A 405 -7.85 -3.81 15.74
C ASN A 405 -8.71 -2.57 15.95
N ALA A 406 -9.96 -2.56 15.48
CA ALA A 406 -10.86 -1.44 15.67
C ALA A 406 -11.14 -1.20 17.17
N ASP A 407 -11.34 -2.27 17.94
CA ASP A 407 -11.57 -2.17 19.38
C ASP A 407 -10.31 -1.71 20.14
N ILE A 408 -9.15 -2.25 19.80
CA ILE A 408 -7.85 -1.81 20.34
C ILE A 408 -7.59 -0.33 20.02
N SER A 409 -7.96 0.13 18.84
CA SER A 409 -7.75 1.53 18.40
C SER A 409 -8.65 2.51 19.14
N ARG A 410 -9.83 2.09 19.59
CA ARG A 410 -10.74 2.90 20.41
C ARG A 410 -10.33 2.95 21.89
N SER A 411 -9.56 1.97 22.35
CA SER A 411 -9.05 1.94 23.72
C SER A 411 -8.00 3.03 23.93
N SER A 412 -8.17 3.84 24.97
CA SER A 412 -7.17 4.84 25.39
C SER A 412 -5.95 4.21 26.07
N ASN A 413 -5.98 2.91 26.36
CA ASN A 413 -4.86 2.22 26.98
C ASN A 413 -3.80 1.90 25.91
N ASP A 414 -2.54 2.15 26.25
CA ASP A 414 -1.40 1.80 25.38
C ASP A 414 -1.10 0.29 25.39
N ASP A 415 -1.61 -0.42 26.41
CA ASP A 415 -1.53 -1.87 26.52
C ASP A 415 -2.94 -2.48 26.47
N ASN A 416 -3.17 -3.35 25.49
CA ASN A 416 -4.40 -4.13 25.39
C ASN A 416 -4.10 -5.53 24.88
N GLU A 417 -4.83 -6.52 25.36
CA GLU A 417 -4.82 -7.88 24.85
C GLU A 417 -6.25 -8.37 24.65
N THR A 418 -6.49 -9.05 23.54
CA THR A 418 -7.78 -9.67 23.22
C THR A 418 -7.53 -11.04 22.64
N ILE A 419 -8.16 -12.05 23.24
CA ILE A 419 -8.06 -13.44 22.80
C ILE A 419 -9.46 -13.92 22.43
N ALA A 420 -9.64 -14.31 21.17
CA ALA A 420 -10.89 -14.80 20.65
C ALA A 420 -10.72 -16.22 20.09
N ARG A 421 -11.74 -17.07 20.29
CA ARG A 421 -11.84 -18.39 19.66
C ARG A 421 -13.05 -18.41 18.74
N THR A 422 -12.87 -18.86 17.50
CA THR A 422 -14.00 -19.04 16.59
C THR A 422 -14.78 -20.31 16.91
N GLN A 423 -16.11 -20.23 16.79
CA GLN A 423 -16.98 -21.40 16.95
C GLN A 423 -16.77 -22.41 15.81
N THR A 424 -16.43 -21.91 14.62
CA THR A 424 -16.17 -22.69 13.41
C THR A 424 -14.67 -22.79 13.15
N GLY A 425 -14.15 -24.01 12.99
CA GLY A 425 -12.80 -24.25 12.51
C GLY A 425 -11.66 -24.24 13.54
N ASP A 426 -11.98 -24.13 14.85
CA ASP A 426 -11.01 -24.17 15.96
C ASP A 426 -9.84 -23.17 15.82
N TYR A 427 -10.13 -21.98 15.31
CA TYR A 427 -9.15 -20.89 15.24
C TYR A 427 -9.12 -20.09 16.53
N TRP A 428 -7.92 -19.74 16.95
CA TRP A 428 -7.64 -18.76 17.99
C TRP A 428 -6.99 -17.54 17.37
N VAL A 429 -7.50 -16.36 17.72
CA VAL A 429 -6.93 -15.07 17.33
C VAL A 429 -6.53 -14.32 18.60
N VAL A 430 -5.26 -13.99 18.69
CA VAL A 430 -4.69 -13.20 19.79
C VAL A 430 -4.24 -11.87 19.22
N GLY A 431 -4.85 -10.77 19.66
CA GLY A 431 -4.44 -9.41 19.34
C GLY A 431 -3.83 -8.75 20.58
N LYS A 432 -2.64 -8.17 20.43
CA LYS A 432 -1.92 -7.49 21.50
C LYS A 432 -1.42 -6.13 20.99
N LYS A 433 -1.67 -5.08 21.76
CA LYS A 433 -1.06 -3.75 21.61
C LYS A 433 -0.19 -3.48 22.82
N SER A 434 1.03 -3.02 22.59
CA SER A 434 1.94 -2.58 23.64
C SER A 434 2.96 -1.60 23.07
N ASP A 435 3.15 -0.45 23.71
CA ASP A 435 4.18 0.56 23.37
C ASP A 435 4.28 0.84 21.87
N GLN A 436 3.17 1.29 21.26
CA GLN A 436 3.08 1.60 19.82
C GLN A 436 3.38 0.42 18.88
N ARG A 437 3.25 -0.80 19.36
CA ARG A 437 3.36 -2.03 18.56
C ARG A 437 2.07 -2.80 18.67
N GLU A 438 1.62 -3.28 17.52
CA GLU A 438 0.46 -4.16 17.43
C GLU A 438 0.88 -5.50 16.84
N PHE A 439 0.28 -6.55 17.37
CA PHE A 439 0.63 -7.91 17.07
C PHE A 439 -0.59 -8.81 17.10
N TYR A 440 -0.81 -9.54 16.02
CA TYR A 440 -1.93 -10.46 15.85
C TYR A 440 -1.40 -11.83 15.48
N VAL A 441 -1.90 -12.87 16.15
CA VAL A 441 -1.55 -14.26 15.88
C VAL A 441 -2.80 -15.06 15.64
N VAL A 442 -2.77 -15.85 14.57
CA VAL A 442 -3.78 -16.85 14.22
C VAL A 442 -3.19 -18.22 14.43
N ILE A 443 -3.81 -19.01 15.30
CA ILE A 443 -3.43 -20.38 15.62
C ILE A 443 -4.61 -21.29 15.30
N ASN A 444 -4.41 -22.31 14.46
CA ASN A 444 -5.41 -23.35 14.22
C ASN A 444 -5.00 -24.60 15.00
N GLN A 445 -5.64 -24.82 16.15
CA GLN A 445 -5.34 -25.95 17.00
C GLN A 445 -6.61 -26.50 17.65
N LYS A 446 -6.98 -27.72 17.23
CA LYS A 446 -8.16 -28.42 17.77
C LYS A 446 -7.98 -28.74 19.24
N ASN A 447 -9.04 -28.53 20.02
CA ASN A 447 -9.10 -28.81 21.46
C ASN A 447 -8.06 -28.06 22.31
N ALA A 448 -7.41 -27.02 21.76
CA ALA A 448 -6.51 -26.20 22.56
C ALA A 448 -7.29 -25.42 23.63
N ASN A 449 -6.64 -25.19 24.77
CA ASN A 449 -7.16 -24.32 25.83
C ASN A 449 -6.38 -22.99 25.87
N LEU A 450 -6.90 -22.03 26.64
CA LEU A 450 -6.34 -20.68 26.72
C LEU A 450 -4.86 -20.66 27.20
N ILE A 451 -4.49 -21.58 28.09
CA ILE A 451 -3.13 -21.66 28.64
C ILE A 451 -2.16 -22.12 27.56
N GLU A 452 -2.51 -23.16 26.80
CA GLU A 452 -1.71 -23.67 25.69
C GLU A 452 -1.50 -22.61 24.61
N ILE A 453 -2.56 -21.86 24.26
CA ILE A 453 -2.49 -20.77 23.28
C ILE A 453 -1.57 -19.65 23.76
N ASN A 454 -1.64 -19.26 25.04
CA ASN A 454 -0.75 -18.26 25.60
C ASN A 454 0.71 -18.72 25.59
N GLU A 455 0.98 -19.99 25.92
CA GLU A 455 2.33 -20.56 25.82
C GLU A 455 2.88 -20.56 24.39
N GLU A 456 2.06 -20.89 23.39
CA GLU A 456 2.44 -20.84 21.98
C GLU A 456 2.75 -19.41 21.53
N VAL A 457 1.95 -18.42 21.93
CA VAL A 457 2.22 -17.00 21.64
C VAL A 457 3.53 -16.56 22.29
N LYS A 458 3.82 -16.95 23.54
CA LYS A 458 5.09 -16.64 24.21
C LYS A 458 6.29 -17.27 23.51
N LYS A 459 6.17 -18.53 23.06
CA LYS A 459 7.22 -19.22 22.26
C LYS A 459 7.46 -18.49 20.93
N LEU A 460 6.41 -18.04 20.28
CA LEU A 460 6.47 -17.28 19.03
C LEU A 460 7.18 -15.94 19.26
N CYS A 461 6.77 -15.17 20.27
CA CYS A 461 7.43 -13.91 20.61
C CYS A 461 8.91 -14.11 20.90
N THR A 462 9.27 -15.15 21.65
CA THR A 462 10.68 -15.45 21.98
C THR A 462 11.50 -15.84 20.75
N SER A 463 10.90 -16.55 19.77
CA SER A 463 11.63 -17.07 18.60
C SER A 463 11.71 -16.08 17.43
N HIS A 464 10.62 -15.38 17.12
CA HIS A 464 10.52 -14.48 15.95
C HIS A 464 10.65 -13.00 16.30
N PHE A 465 10.44 -12.66 17.56
CA PHE A 465 10.38 -11.28 18.06
C PHE A 465 11.29 -11.05 19.27
N SER A 466 12.38 -11.84 19.42
CA SER A 466 13.32 -11.74 20.55
C SER A 466 13.88 -10.34 20.79
N ASN A 467 13.96 -9.50 19.75
CA ASN A 467 14.43 -8.12 19.82
C ASN A 467 13.28 -7.10 19.93
N ILE A 468 12.04 -7.54 20.10
CA ILE A 468 10.84 -6.71 20.21
C ILE A 468 10.19 -7.01 21.56
N PHE A 469 10.22 -6.01 22.43
CA PHE A 469 9.63 -6.13 23.75
C PHE A 469 8.12 -5.89 23.68
N PHE A 470 7.37 -6.86 24.20
CA PHE A 470 5.96 -6.72 24.52
C PHE A 470 5.87 -6.80 26.06
N LEU A 471 5.21 -5.84 26.70
CA LEU A 471 4.97 -5.92 28.15
C LEU A 471 4.15 -7.18 28.46
N ASP A 472 4.57 -7.95 29.46
CA ASP A 472 3.89 -9.19 29.89
C ASP A 472 2.54 -8.90 30.56
#